data_AF-A0A9N9D1Y2-F1
#
_entry.id   AF-A0A9N9D1Y2-F1
#
_cell.length_a   1.000
_cell.length_b   1.000
_cell.length_c   1.000
_cell.angle_alpha   90.00
_cell.angle_beta   90.00
_cell.angle_gamma   90.00
#
_symmetry.space_group_name_H-M   'P 1'
#
loop_
_entity.id
_entity.type
_entity.pdbx_description
1 polymer ?
#
loop_
_entity_poly.entity_id
_entity_poly.type
_entity_poly.pdbx_seq_one_letter_code
_entity_poly.pdbx_strand_id
1 'polypeptide(L)'
;MKTFGDLPCECILEIFLYFEENYSTLYKFLFVSRYWCQLVVPILWRNPFYYWWRGSSQPERKRIEINWNSLYRTYIASLNEVEKEILHPYDRRYNHPQPLF
;
A
#
# COMPACT_ATOMS: atom_id res chain seq x y z
N MET A 1 7.35 30.21 12.61
CA MET A 1 8.03 29.16 11.83
C MET A 1 6.93 28.27 11.26
N LYS A 2 6.80 28.16 9.92
CA LYS A 2 5.77 27.29 9.34
C LYS A 2 6.21 25.84 9.51
N THR A 3 5.35 25.02 10.08
CA THR A 3 5.57 23.58 10.24
C THR A 3 4.86 22.83 9.12
N PHE A 4 5.22 21.56 8.92
CA PHE A 4 4.55 20.71 7.94
C PHE A 4 3.05 20.51 8.25
N GLY A 5 2.63 20.74 9.51
CA GLY A 5 1.22 20.73 9.90
C GLY A 5 0.43 21.97 9.46
N ASP A 6 1.10 23.03 8.98
CA ASP A 6 0.46 24.24 8.46
C ASP A 6 0.12 24.12 6.97
N LEU A 7 0.50 23.01 6.32
CA LEU A 7 0.15 22.74 4.93
C LEU A 7 -1.29 22.20 4.84
N PRO A 8 -2.07 22.63 3.84
CA PRO A 8 -3.33 21.99 3.52
C PRO A 8 -3.18 20.49 3.31
N CYS A 9 -4.20 19.72 3.66
CA CYS A 9 -4.21 18.27 3.54
C CYS A 9 -3.91 17.82 2.10
N GLU A 10 -4.47 18.53 1.12
CA GLU A 10 -4.32 18.26 -0.30
C GLU A 10 -2.85 18.36 -0.72
N CYS A 11 -2.12 19.37 -0.23
CA CYS A 11 -0.69 19.51 -0.52
C CYS A 11 0.13 18.37 0.06
N ILE A 12 -0.21 17.91 1.26
CA ILE A 12 0.48 16.78 1.92
C ILE A 12 0.20 15.48 1.18
N LEU A 13 -1.04 15.28 0.74
CA LEU A 13 -1.44 14.14 -0.08
C LEU A 13 -0.70 14.11 -1.42
N GLU A 14 -0.60 15.24 -2.13
CA GLU A 14 0.18 15.35 -3.38
C GLU A 14 1.66 14.95 -3.16
N ILE A 15 2.26 15.39 -2.05
CA ILE A 15 3.63 14.98 -1.69
C ILE A 15 3.70 13.47 -1.49
N PHE A 16 2.73 12.85 -0.81
CA PHE A 16 2.73 11.41 -0.61
C PHE A 16 2.46 10.63 -1.90
N LEU A 17 1.56 11.11 -2.76
CA LEU A 17 1.27 10.50 -4.07
C LEU A 17 2.49 10.53 -5.00
N TYR A 18 3.35 11.56 -4.90
CA TYR A 18 4.65 11.55 -5.59
C TYR A 18 5.52 10.33 -5.25
N PHE A 19 5.35 9.75 -4.06
CA PHE A 19 6.04 8.54 -3.61
C PHE A 19 5.21 7.25 -3.77
N GLU A 20 4.11 7.26 -4.54
CA GLU A 20 3.22 6.09 -4.66
C GLU A 20 3.92 4.82 -5.14
N GLU A 21 4.97 4.93 -5.96
CA GLU A 21 5.76 3.78 -6.40
C GLU A 21 6.91 3.39 -5.45
N ASN A 22 7.17 4.20 -4.42
CA ASN A 22 8.26 4.02 -3.46
C ASN A 22 7.72 3.69 -2.06
N TYR A 23 7.21 2.47 -1.90
CA TYR A 23 6.58 2.06 -0.64
C TYR A 23 7.57 1.99 0.53
N SER A 24 8.87 1.82 0.28
CA SER A 24 9.86 1.91 1.38
C SER A 24 9.87 3.30 2.00
N THR A 25 9.67 4.35 1.19
CA THR A 25 9.55 5.73 1.67
C THR A 25 8.20 5.95 2.34
N LEU A 26 7.09 5.55 1.70
CA LEU A 26 5.75 5.66 2.30
C LEU A 26 5.66 4.92 3.64
N TYR A 27 6.24 3.73 3.77
CA TYR A 27 6.25 2.98 5.02
C TYR A 27 6.95 3.76 6.14
N LYS A 28 8.00 4.54 5.84
CA LYS A 28 8.65 5.40 6.83
C LYS A 28 7.75 6.55 7.27
N PHE A 29 6.89 7.06 6.39
CA PHE A 29 5.94 8.14 6.72
C PHE A 29 4.91 7.72 7.78
N LEU A 30 4.59 6.42 7.88
CA LEU A 30 3.72 5.89 8.94
C LEU A 30 4.22 6.20 10.35
N PHE A 31 5.53 6.34 10.52
CA PHE A 31 6.16 6.55 11.84
C PHE A 31 6.44 8.02 12.16
N VAL A 32 6.10 8.96 11.26
CA VAL A 32 6.35 10.39 11.48
C VAL A 32 5.32 10.99 12.44
N SER A 33 4.03 10.72 12.22
CA SER A 33 2.95 11.18 13.10
C SER A 33 1.66 10.39 12.85
N ARG A 34 0.71 10.45 13.78
CA ARG A 34 -0.63 9.86 13.60
C ARG A 34 -1.34 10.40 12.35
N TYR A 35 -1.19 11.69 12.07
CA TYR A 35 -1.80 12.34 10.91
C TYR A 35 -1.21 11.80 9.59
N TRP A 36 0.12 11.68 9.51
CA TRP A 36 0.78 11.11 8.34
C TRP A 36 0.40 9.65 8.11
N CYS A 37 0.32 8.87 9.19
CA CYS A 37 -0.15 7.49 9.14
C CYS A 37 -1.54 7.39 8.52
N GLN A 38 -2.50 8.23 8.94
CA GLN A 38 -3.86 8.24 8.41
C GLN A 38 -3.92 8.52 6.89
N LEU A 39 -3.07 9.42 6.39
CA LEU A 39 -3.04 9.77 4.96
C LEU A 39 -2.30 8.74 4.11
N VAL A 40 -1.25 8.11 4.66
CA VAL A 40 -0.38 7.19 3.90
C VAL A 40 -0.95 5.78 3.82
N VAL A 41 -1.71 5.34 4.82
CA VAL A 41 -2.35 4.01 4.81
C VAL A 41 -3.20 3.79 3.55
N PRO A 42 -4.13 4.68 3.16
CA PRO A 42 -4.89 4.51 1.92
C PRO A 42 -4.01 4.40 0.67
N ILE A 43 -2.87 5.12 0.62
CA ILE A 43 -1.94 5.10 -0.52
C ILE A 43 -1.22 3.74 -0.59
N LEU A 44 -0.68 3.26 0.52
CA LEU A 44 -0.01 1.95 0.61
C LEU A 44 -0.96 0.79 0.30
N TRP A 45 -2.21 0.90 0.74
CA TRP A 45 -3.21 -0.17 0.60
C TRP A 45 -4.07 -0.05 -0.66
N ARG A 46 -3.81 0.95 -1.54
CA ARG A 46 -4.47 1.06 -2.84
C ARG A 46 -4.20 -0.16 -3.72
N ASN A 47 -3.03 -0.77 -3.57
CA ASN A 47 -2.71 -2.06 -4.17
C ASN A 47 -1.85 -2.92 -3.22
N PRO A 48 -2.49 -3.66 -2.30
CA PRO A 48 -1.78 -4.35 -1.21
C PRO A 48 -0.82 -5.46 -1.69
N PHE A 49 -0.92 -5.89 -2.95
CA PHE A 49 -0.12 -6.99 -3.50
C PHE A 49 0.92 -6.53 -4.54
N TYR A 50 1.09 -5.23 -4.75
CA TYR A 50 1.97 -4.69 -5.79
C TYR A 50 3.43 -5.18 -5.69
N TYR A 51 3.99 -5.28 -4.47
CA TYR A 51 5.38 -5.75 -4.27
C TYR A 51 5.53 -7.26 -4.33
N TRP A 52 4.47 -8.03 -4.06
CA TRP A 52 4.52 -9.48 -4.24
C TRP A 52 4.79 -9.81 -5.72
N TRP A 53 4.13 -9.08 -6.64
CA TRP A 53 4.39 -9.17 -8.08
C TRP A 53 5.76 -8.60 -8.48
N ARG A 54 6.16 -7.44 -7.94
CA ARG A 54 7.43 -6.80 -8.34
C ARG A 54 8.67 -7.54 -7.81
N GLY A 55 8.55 -8.22 -6.66
CA GLY A 55 9.60 -8.98 -6.00
C GLY A 55 9.91 -10.34 -6.63
N SER A 56 8.93 -10.98 -7.29
CA SER A 56 9.18 -12.19 -8.08
C SER A 56 10.02 -11.93 -9.35
N SER A 57 10.15 -10.65 -9.74
CA SER A 57 10.87 -10.22 -10.95
C SER A 57 12.25 -9.58 -10.69
N GLN A 58 12.63 -9.30 -9.43
CA GLN A 58 13.92 -8.67 -9.09
C GLN A 58 14.64 -9.41 -7.95
N PRO A 59 15.63 -10.28 -8.24
CA PRO A 59 16.29 -11.12 -7.23
C PRO A 59 17.23 -10.37 -6.26
N GLU A 60 17.57 -9.10 -6.51
CA GLU A 60 18.58 -8.38 -5.72
C GLU A 60 18.03 -7.59 -4.53
N ARG A 61 16.70 -7.38 -4.43
CA ARG A 61 16.08 -6.63 -3.31
C ARG A 61 15.74 -7.52 -2.12
N LYS A 62 16.72 -8.28 -1.62
CA LYS A 62 16.58 -9.23 -0.50
C LYS A 62 16.39 -8.62 0.90
N ARG A 63 16.29 -7.29 1.05
CA ARG A 63 16.38 -6.63 2.38
C ARG A 63 15.07 -6.16 2.99
N ILE A 64 13.95 -6.29 2.29
CA ILE A 64 12.62 -6.13 2.86
C ILE A 64 11.86 -7.45 2.68
N GLU A 65 12.41 -8.52 3.26
CA GLU A 65 11.58 -9.69 3.61
C GLU A 65 10.69 -9.29 4.79
N ILE A 66 9.72 -8.40 4.55
CA ILE A 66 8.47 -8.56 5.25
C ILE A 66 8.00 -9.93 4.79
N ASN A 67 7.78 -10.86 5.73
CA ASN A 67 7.24 -12.18 5.44
C ASN A 67 5.78 -12.01 4.97
N TRP A 68 5.63 -11.47 3.76
CA TRP A 68 4.37 -11.23 3.08
C TRP A 68 3.59 -12.52 3.02
N ASN A 69 4.25 -13.69 2.93
CA ASN A 69 3.59 -14.99 2.98
C ASN A 69 2.76 -15.17 4.25
N SER A 70 3.21 -14.73 5.43
CA SER A 70 2.43 -14.90 6.67
C SER A 70 1.21 -13.99 6.72
N LEU A 71 1.39 -12.70 6.41
CA LEU A 71 0.30 -11.72 6.43
C LEU A 71 -0.70 -11.94 5.28
N TYR A 72 -0.21 -12.24 4.09
CA TYR A 72 -1.00 -12.63 2.92
C TYR A 72 -1.80 -13.90 3.20
N ARG A 73 -1.18 -14.96 3.75
CA ARG A 73 -1.89 -16.19 4.10
C ARG A 73 -2.95 -15.95 5.16
N THR A 74 -2.63 -15.15 6.19
CA THR A 74 -3.58 -14.81 7.25
C THR A 74 -4.75 -14.00 6.69
N TYR A 75 -4.47 -12.99 5.86
CA TYR A 75 -5.47 -12.18 5.19
C TYR A 75 -6.38 -13.04 4.31
N ILE A 76 -5.83 -13.83 3.37
CA ILE A 76 -6.61 -14.73 2.50
C ILE A 76 -7.40 -15.77 3.31
N ALA A 77 -6.83 -16.30 4.41
CA ALA A 77 -7.53 -17.25 5.28
C ALA A 77 -8.69 -16.61 6.04
N SER A 78 -8.63 -15.30 6.28
CA SER A 78 -9.71 -14.56 6.96
C SER A 78 -10.89 -14.21 6.04
N LEU A 79 -10.73 -14.33 4.72
CA LEU A 79 -11.77 -14.01 3.74
C LEU A 79 -12.73 -15.18 3.54
N ASN A 80 -14.00 -14.85 3.26
CA ASN A 80 -15.01 -15.81 2.83
C ASN A 80 -14.90 -16.10 1.31
N GLU A 81 -15.64 -17.09 0.82
CA GLU A 81 -15.56 -17.51 -0.60
C GLU A 81 -15.96 -16.40 -1.58
N VAL A 82 -16.93 -15.54 -1.22
CA VAL A 82 -17.35 -14.40 -2.04
C VAL A 82 -16.23 -13.36 -2.15
N GLU A 83 -15.59 -13.03 -1.04
CA GLU A 83 -14.45 -12.10 -1.01
C GLU A 83 -13.24 -12.65 -1.77
N LYS A 84 -13.00 -13.96 -1.70
CA LYS A 84 -11.96 -14.63 -2.50
C LYS A 84 -12.27 -14.57 -3.99
N GLU A 85 -13.53 -14.75 -4.40
CA GLU A 85 -13.94 -14.58 -5.80
C GLU A 85 -13.77 -13.14 -6.28
N ILE A 86 -14.06 -12.15 -5.42
CA ILE A 86 -13.80 -10.73 -5.72
C ILE A 86 -12.29 -10.49 -5.89
N LEU A 87 -11.44 -11.18 -5.13
CA LEU A 87 -9.98 -11.08 -5.26
C LEU A 87 -9.40 -11.81 -6.49
N HIS A 88 -10.10 -12.83 -6.99
CA HIS A 88 -9.68 -13.64 -8.13
C HIS A 88 -9.35 -12.85 -9.43
N PRO A 89 -10.04 -11.74 -9.78
CA PRO A 89 -9.65 -10.85 -10.88
C PRO A 89 -8.45 -9.95 -10.57
N TYR A 90 -8.16 -9.63 -9.29
CA TYR A 90 -6.99 -8.83 -8.91
C TYR A 90 -5.67 -9.61 -9.01
N ASP A 91 -5.74 -10.95 -9.09
CA ASP A 91 -4.61 -11.87 -9.28
C ASP A 91 -4.19 -12.00 -10.76
N ARG A 92 -5.05 -11.62 -11.72
CA ARG A 92 -4.75 -11.74 -13.15
C ARG A 92 -5.16 -10.50 -13.94
N ARG A 93 -4.21 -9.58 -14.08
CA ARG A 93 -4.15 -8.53 -15.11
C ARG A 93 -5.10 -7.34 -14.88
N TYR A 94 -4.49 -6.16 -14.83
CA TYR A 94 -5.13 -4.85 -14.72
C TYR A 94 -6.41 -4.70 -15.58
N ASN A 95 -7.51 -4.30 -14.92
CA ASN A 95 -8.41 -3.23 -15.35
C ASN A 95 -9.30 -2.82 -14.15
N HIS A 96 -9.10 -1.60 -13.66
CA HIS A 96 -9.69 -1.10 -12.41
C HIS A 96 -11.14 -0.64 -12.58
N PRO A 97 -12.05 -0.99 -11.66
CA PRO A 97 -13.02 -0.04 -11.14
C PRO A 97 -12.45 0.65 -9.89
N GLN A 98 -12.91 1.88 -9.64
CA GLN A 98 -12.53 2.68 -8.46
C GLN A 98 -12.85 1.95 -7.14
N PRO A 99 -12.08 2.18 -6.07
CA PRO A 99 -12.42 1.66 -4.75
C PRO A 99 -13.78 2.21 -4.30
N LEU A 100 -14.59 1.37 -3.65
CA LEU A 100 -15.80 1.80 -2.94
C LEU A 100 -15.44 2.44 -1.60
N PHE A 101 -14.64 3.51 -1.64
CA PHE A 101 -14.53 4.49 -0.57
C PHE A 101 -14.34 5.87 -1.20
#